data_AF-A0A517VNZ9-F1
#
_entry.id   AF-A0A517VNZ9-F1
#
_cell.length_a   1.000
_cell.length_b   1.000
_cell.length_c   1.000
_cell.angle_alpha   90.00
_cell.angle_beta   90.00
_cell.angle_gamma   90.00
#
_symmetry.space_group_name_H-M   'P 1'
#
loop_
_entity.id
_entity.type
_entity.pdbx_description
1 polymer ?
#
loop_
_entity_poly.entity_id
_entity_poly.type
_entity_poly.pdbx_seq_one_letter_code
_entity_poly.pdbx_strand_id
1 'polypeptide(L)'
;MTRFSKILLVLVLFASIAFMGFAAVSSVGGPNWQKEAAKMTDYLFEPQPGEILTWSVKTRRGGEQISTSPVLAKVIVAAQKHKIQQQNEKIDQITKTIPPLEKAKANWKKINKLDREAMDLMAAELSQKIATLDTKITQLANDGIKISQQTLEVNQEAAERRSDIFRLQDQIDEIRNENYLAQEQQKTLRDYIARIQGKVQRLQRQKKLLQKAVKGTNYEENSISQK
;
A
#
# COMPACT_ATOMS: atom_id res chain seq x y z
N MET A 1 -118.73 7.69 2.01
CA MET A 1 -117.32 7.50 1.62
C MET A 1 -116.45 7.41 2.86
N THR A 2 -115.92 6.23 3.17
CA THR A 2 -115.17 5.94 4.40
C THR A 2 -113.81 6.64 4.41
N ARG A 3 -113.42 7.21 5.56
CA ARG A 3 -112.20 8.02 5.74
C ARG A 3 -110.92 7.33 5.23
N PHE A 4 -110.88 6.00 5.25
CA PHE A 4 -109.81 5.18 4.68
C PHE A 4 -109.58 5.40 3.18
N SER A 5 -110.64 5.58 2.39
CA SER A 5 -110.51 5.78 0.94
C SER A 5 -109.89 7.14 0.59
N LYS A 6 -110.15 8.18 1.39
CA LYS A 6 -109.52 9.50 1.22
C LYS A 6 -108.03 9.49 1.57
N ILE A 7 -107.66 8.81 2.66
CA ILE A 7 -106.25 8.69 3.08
C ILE A 7 -105.45 7.88 2.06
N LEU A 8 -106.03 6.79 1.54
CA LEU A 8 -105.39 5.98 0.50
C LEU A 8 -105.17 6.79 -0.79
N LEU A 9 -106.14 7.61 -1.20
CA LEU A 9 -106.03 8.42 -2.40
C LEU A 9 -104.93 9.49 -2.27
N VAL A 10 -104.80 10.14 -1.11
CA VAL A 10 -103.72 11.10 -0.85
C VAL A 10 -102.36 10.41 -0.87
N LEU A 11 -102.24 9.21 -0.29
CA LEU A 11 -100.98 8.46 -0.27
C LEU A 11 -100.56 7.98 -1.66
N VAL A 12 -101.52 7.48 -2.47
CA VAL A 12 -101.26 7.08 -3.86
C VAL A 12 -100.86 8.28 -4.71
N LEU A 13 -101.49 9.43 -4.51
CA LEU A 13 -101.17 10.66 -5.26
C LEU A 13 -99.79 11.19 -4.87
N PHE A 14 -99.43 11.14 -3.58
CA PHE A 14 -98.09 11.52 -3.12
C PHE A 14 -97.01 10.55 -3.62
N ALA A 15 -97.27 9.24 -3.59
CA ALA A 15 -96.38 8.23 -4.13
C ALA A 15 -96.19 8.39 -5.65
N SER A 16 -97.25 8.73 -6.38
CA SER A 16 -97.20 8.98 -7.82
C SER A 16 -96.39 10.25 -8.16
N ILE A 17 -96.57 11.34 -7.39
CA ILE A 17 -95.76 12.56 -7.55
C ILE A 17 -94.29 12.30 -7.19
N ALA A 18 -94.02 11.53 -6.14
CA ALA A 18 -92.65 11.17 -5.76
C ALA A 18 -91.97 10.28 -6.83
N PHE A 19 -92.70 9.32 -7.39
CA PHE A 19 -92.21 8.49 -8.49
C PHE A 19 -91.98 9.31 -9.77
N MET A 20 -92.87 10.26 -10.07
CA MET A 20 -92.73 11.16 -11.20
C MET A 20 -91.55 12.13 -11.01
N GLY A 21 -91.31 12.62 -9.79
CA GLY A 21 -90.13 13.40 -9.44
C GLY A 21 -88.82 12.62 -9.60
N PHE A 22 -88.78 11.37 -9.14
CA PHE A 22 -87.62 10.48 -9.32
C PHE A 22 -87.39 10.10 -10.80
N ALA A 23 -88.48 9.86 -11.55
CA ALA A 23 -88.41 9.60 -12.99
C ALA A 23 -87.92 10.82 -13.78
N ALA A 24 -88.40 12.02 -13.44
CA ALA A 24 -87.96 13.27 -14.06
C ALA A 24 -86.46 13.52 -13.81
N VAL A 25 -86.00 13.37 -12.56
CA VAL A 25 -84.58 13.54 -12.20
C VAL A 25 -83.70 12.47 -12.83
N SER A 26 -84.14 11.21 -12.93
CA SER A 26 -83.37 10.17 -13.60
C SER A 26 -83.32 10.33 -15.13
N SER A 27 -84.34 10.94 -15.74
CA SER A 27 -84.37 11.23 -17.19
C SER A 27 -83.45 12.38 -17.62
N VAL A 28 -83.22 13.37 -16.74
CA VAL A 28 -82.42 14.58 -17.05
C VAL A 28 -81.04 14.56 -16.35
N GLY A 29 -80.87 13.81 -15.27
CA GLY A 29 -79.68 13.81 -14.39
C GLY A 29 -78.63 12.73 -14.67
N GLY A 30 -78.67 12.07 -15.83
CA GLY A 30 -77.66 11.07 -16.19
C GLY A 30 -76.26 11.70 -16.33
N PRO A 31 -75.17 11.03 -15.89
CA PRO A 31 -73.81 11.50 -16.10
C PRO A 31 -73.55 11.73 -17.59
N ASN A 32 -72.86 12.83 -17.94
CA ASN A 32 -72.45 13.07 -19.31
C ASN A 32 -71.27 12.14 -19.67
N TRP A 33 -71.60 10.94 -20.13
CA TRP A 33 -70.65 9.89 -20.50
C TRP A 33 -69.71 10.31 -21.63
N GLN A 34 -70.12 11.21 -22.52
CA GLN A 34 -69.25 11.73 -23.58
C GLN A 34 -68.13 12.60 -23.00
N LYS A 35 -68.44 13.45 -22.01
CA LYS A 35 -67.41 14.22 -21.27
C LYS A 35 -66.47 13.29 -20.50
N GLU A 36 -66.98 12.19 -19.95
CA GLU A 36 -66.16 11.24 -19.19
C GLU A 36 -65.24 10.41 -20.10
N ALA A 37 -65.72 10.01 -21.28
CA ALA A 37 -64.89 9.40 -22.32
C ALA A 37 -63.79 10.36 -22.81
N ALA A 38 -64.11 11.64 -23.00
CA ALA A 38 -63.14 12.65 -23.45
C ALA A 38 -62.00 12.90 -22.44
N LYS A 39 -62.23 12.67 -21.14
CA LYS A 39 -61.17 12.75 -20.11
C LYS A 39 -60.19 11.58 -20.15
N MET A 40 -60.60 10.44 -20.72
CA MET A 40 -59.77 9.23 -20.79
C MET A 40 -58.89 9.23 -22.03
N THR A 41 -57.86 10.09 -22.03
CA THR A 41 -56.94 10.29 -23.17
C THR A 41 -56.14 9.06 -23.59
N ASP A 42 -56.07 8.05 -22.73
CA ASP A 42 -55.35 6.78 -22.92
C ASP A 42 -56.19 5.73 -23.68
N TYR A 43 -57.49 5.98 -23.84
CA TYR A 43 -58.46 5.07 -24.45
C TYR A 43 -59.18 5.75 -25.61
N LEU A 44 -59.59 4.95 -26.60
CA LEU A 44 -60.28 5.43 -27.80
C LEU A 44 -61.65 4.75 -27.87
N PHE A 45 -62.69 5.57 -27.94
CA PHE A 45 -64.10 5.16 -27.94
C PHE A 45 -64.66 5.33 -29.34
N GLU A 46 -64.86 4.22 -30.07
CA GLU A 46 -65.34 4.26 -31.45
C GLU A 46 -66.73 3.65 -31.56
N PRO A 47 -67.71 4.36 -32.17
CA PRO A 47 -68.97 3.76 -32.59
C PRO A 47 -68.73 2.85 -33.79
N GLN A 48 -69.15 1.59 -33.70
CA GLN A 48 -69.14 0.65 -34.82
C GLN A 48 -70.50 0.71 -35.53
N PRO A 49 -70.53 1.00 -36.85
CA PRO A 49 -71.77 1.06 -37.61
C PRO A 49 -72.33 -0.34 -37.87
N GLY A 50 -73.60 -0.54 -37.54
CA GLY A 50 -74.35 -1.79 -37.72
C GLY A 50 -75.84 -1.57 -37.45
N GLU A 51 -76.66 -2.61 -37.57
CA GLU A 51 -78.13 -2.57 -37.37
C GLU A 51 -78.53 -2.07 -35.97
N ILE A 52 -77.62 -2.17 -34.99
CA ILE A 52 -77.68 -1.56 -33.67
C ILE A 52 -76.34 -0.84 -33.42
N LEU A 53 -76.37 0.45 -33.05
CA LEU A 53 -75.16 1.21 -32.72
C LEU A 53 -74.44 0.56 -31.53
N THR A 54 -73.21 0.10 -31.73
CA THR A 54 -72.37 -0.47 -30.67
C THR A 54 -71.13 0.38 -30.44
N TRP A 55 -70.80 0.61 -29.18
CA TRP A 55 -69.59 1.32 -28.77
C TRP A 55 -68.48 0.31 -28.47
N SER A 56 -67.28 0.60 -28.96
CA SER A 56 -66.07 -0.18 -28.69
C SER A 56 -65.02 0.68 -27.99
N VAL A 57 -64.29 0.09 -27.04
CA VAL A 57 -63.13 0.73 -26.41
C VAL A 57 -61.87 0.00 -26.79
N LYS A 58 -60.89 0.76 -27.24
CA LYS A 58 -59.53 0.31 -27.50
C LYS A 58 -58.53 1.10 -26.67
N THR A 59 -57.40 0.50 -26.34
CA THR A 59 -56.24 1.25 -25.82
C THR A 59 -55.65 2.12 -26.93
N ARG A 60 -55.37 3.40 -26.64
CA ARG A 60 -54.81 4.32 -27.64
C ARG A 60 -53.39 3.94 -28.05
N ARG A 61 -52.63 3.38 -27.12
CA ARG A 61 -51.32 2.76 -27.40
C ARG A 61 -51.52 1.24 -27.40
N GLY A 62 -51.43 0.62 -28.56
CA GLY A 62 -51.51 -0.84 -28.72
C GLY A 62 -52.76 -1.34 -29.48
N GLY A 63 -53.84 -0.56 -29.55
CA GLY A 63 -55.02 -0.90 -30.34
C GLY A 63 -55.81 -2.11 -29.82
N GLU A 64 -55.52 -2.57 -28.61
CA GLU A 64 -56.17 -3.73 -27.99
C GLU A 64 -57.62 -3.39 -27.64
N GLN A 65 -58.55 -4.22 -28.12
CA GLN A 65 -59.98 -4.06 -27.84
C GLN A 65 -60.31 -4.61 -26.46
N ILE A 66 -60.77 -3.73 -25.57
CA ILE A 66 -61.05 -4.06 -24.17
C ILE A 66 -62.47 -4.59 -24.01
N SER A 67 -63.45 -3.94 -24.65
CA SER A 67 -64.86 -4.32 -24.54
C SER A 67 -65.72 -3.67 -25.64
N THR A 68 -66.87 -4.28 -25.92
CA THR A 68 -67.91 -3.77 -26.82
C THR A 68 -69.27 -3.80 -26.13
N SER A 69 -70.07 -2.75 -26.31
CA SER A 69 -71.44 -2.70 -25.81
C SER A 69 -72.31 -1.69 -26.55
N PRO A 70 -73.63 -1.93 -26.72
CA PRO A 70 -74.57 -0.91 -27.19
C PRO A 70 -74.63 0.35 -26.31
N VAL A 71 -74.17 0.27 -25.05
CA VAL A 71 -74.23 1.37 -24.08
C VAL A 71 -72.85 1.94 -23.81
N LEU A 72 -72.62 3.21 -24.19
CA LEU A 72 -71.35 3.93 -23.99
C LEU A 72 -70.85 3.86 -22.53
N ALA A 73 -71.74 4.02 -21.56
CA ALA A 73 -71.41 3.95 -20.13
C ALA A 73 -70.76 2.62 -19.73
N LYS A 74 -71.23 1.49 -20.29
CA LYS A 74 -70.68 0.15 -19.98
C LYS A 74 -69.24 0.01 -20.48
N VAL A 75 -68.93 0.60 -21.63
CA VAL A 75 -67.58 0.55 -22.21
C VAL A 75 -66.61 1.49 -21.49
N ILE A 76 -67.08 2.67 -21.04
CA ILE A 76 -66.31 3.58 -20.16
C ILE A 76 -65.97 2.91 -18.83
N VAL A 77 -66.93 2.26 -18.18
CA VAL A 77 -66.69 1.53 -16.92
C VAL A 77 -65.71 0.37 -17.15
N ALA A 78 -65.78 -0.32 -18.28
CA ALA A 78 -64.79 -1.36 -18.62
C ALA A 78 -63.37 -0.78 -18.79
N ALA A 79 -63.23 0.39 -19.45
CA ALA A 79 -61.96 1.09 -19.58
C ALA A 79 -61.37 1.50 -18.22
N GLN A 80 -62.21 2.04 -17.32
CA GLN A 80 -61.81 2.41 -15.95
C GLN A 80 -61.35 1.19 -15.15
N LYS A 81 -62.13 0.09 -15.20
CA LYS A 81 -61.76 -1.17 -14.54
C LYS A 81 -60.43 -1.71 -15.03
N HIS A 82 -60.21 -1.68 -16.34
CA HIS A 82 -58.94 -2.09 -16.93
C HIS A 82 -57.78 -1.22 -16.48
N LYS A 83 -57.94 0.12 -16.43
CA LYS A 83 -56.92 1.03 -15.89
C LYS A 83 -56.58 0.73 -14.42
N ILE A 84 -57.60 0.53 -13.60
CA ILE A 84 -57.45 0.19 -12.17
C ILE A 84 -56.72 -1.15 -12.02
N GLN A 85 -57.09 -2.15 -12.83
CA GLN A 85 -56.44 -3.46 -12.81
C GLN A 85 -54.94 -3.35 -13.16
N GLN A 86 -54.59 -2.67 -14.25
CA GLN A 86 -53.19 -2.47 -14.63
C GLN A 86 -52.40 -1.70 -13.56
N GLN A 87 -53.02 -0.71 -12.91
CA GLN A 87 -52.38 0.02 -11.81
C GLN A 87 -52.17 -0.88 -10.60
N ASN A 88 -53.15 -1.69 -10.23
CA ASN A 88 -53.04 -2.64 -9.13
C ASN A 88 -51.98 -3.71 -9.41
N GLU A 89 -51.91 -4.24 -10.62
CA GLU A 89 -50.86 -5.21 -11.01
C GLU A 89 -49.46 -4.60 -10.89
N LYS A 90 -49.27 -3.34 -11.30
CA LYS A 90 -48.00 -2.62 -11.13
C LYS A 90 -47.68 -2.37 -9.66
N ILE A 91 -48.67 -1.96 -8.87
CA ILE A 91 -48.52 -1.77 -7.42
C ILE A 91 -48.12 -3.08 -6.76
N ASP A 92 -48.78 -4.18 -7.10
CA ASP A 92 -48.49 -5.51 -6.57
C ASP A 92 -47.09 -5.97 -6.94
N GLN A 93 -46.69 -5.79 -8.20
CA GLN A 93 -45.33 -6.11 -8.66
C GLN A 93 -44.27 -5.31 -7.89
N ILE A 94 -44.43 -3.99 -7.78
CA ILE A 94 -43.50 -3.13 -7.07
C ILE A 94 -43.48 -3.49 -5.57
N THR A 95 -44.65 -3.66 -4.96
CA THR A 95 -44.79 -4.00 -3.53
C THR A 95 -44.13 -5.33 -3.21
N LYS A 96 -44.21 -6.33 -4.10
CA LYS A 96 -43.50 -7.60 -3.95
C LYS A 96 -41.97 -7.44 -4.01
N THR A 97 -41.45 -6.45 -4.73
CA THR A 97 -40.00 -6.23 -4.85
C THR A 97 -39.38 -5.42 -3.70
N ILE A 98 -40.17 -4.65 -2.96
CA ILE A 98 -39.66 -3.81 -1.86
C ILE A 98 -39.02 -4.65 -0.72
N PRO A 99 -39.70 -5.68 -0.15
CA PRO A 99 -39.14 -6.45 0.96
C PRO A 99 -37.78 -7.13 0.68
N PRO A 100 -37.57 -7.83 -0.46
CA PRO A 100 -36.27 -8.44 -0.73
C PRO A 100 -35.17 -7.39 -0.94
N LEU A 101 -35.47 -6.23 -1.53
CA LEU A 101 -34.50 -5.14 -1.70
C LEU A 101 -34.11 -4.49 -0.37
N GLU A 102 -35.07 -4.28 0.54
CA GLU A 102 -34.77 -3.79 1.89
C GLU A 102 -33.92 -4.78 2.68
N LYS A 103 -34.21 -6.08 2.58
CA LYS A 103 -33.39 -7.12 3.19
C LYS A 103 -31.98 -7.14 2.61
N ALA A 104 -31.84 -7.04 1.29
CA ALA A 104 -30.54 -6.95 0.63
C ALA A 104 -29.76 -5.71 1.08
N LYS A 105 -30.39 -4.54 1.12
CA LYS A 105 -29.80 -3.29 1.61
C LYS A 105 -29.31 -3.42 3.06
N ALA A 106 -30.11 -4.03 3.94
CA ALA A 106 -29.73 -4.26 5.33
C ALA A 106 -28.52 -5.20 5.44
N ASN A 107 -28.47 -6.26 4.63
CA ASN A 107 -27.34 -7.19 4.59
C ASN A 107 -26.06 -6.51 4.10
N TRP A 108 -26.12 -5.79 2.98
CA TRP A 108 -24.97 -5.04 2.46
C TRP A 108 -24.46 -4.00 3.45
N LYS A 109 -25.35 -3.31 4.17
CA LYS A 109 -24.94 -2.36 5.22
C LYS A 109 -24.16 -3.03 6.35
N LYS A 110 -24.54 -4.26 6.74
CA LYS A 110 -23.82 -5.03 7.76
C LYS A 110 -22.45 -5.49 7.27
N ILE A 111 -22.39 -6.05 6.06
CA ILE A 111 -21.15 -6.53 5.44
C ILE A 111 -20.16 -5.36 5.28
N ASN A 112 -20.60 -4.25 4.66
CA ASN A 112 -19.74 -3.09 4.44
C ASN A 112 -19.19 -2.48 5.73
N LYS A 113 -19.95 -2.56 6.85
CA LYS A 113 -19.47 -2.09 8.14
C LYS A 113 -18.31 -2.97 8.63
N LEU A 114 -18.49 -4.29 8.59
CA LEU A 114 -17.48 -5.25 9.02
C LEU A 114 -16.22 -5.18 8.13
N ASP A 115 -16.41 -5.10 6.81
CA ASP A 115 -15.29 -4.98 5.87
C ASP A 115 -14.49 -3.70 6.09
N ARG A 116 -15.18 -2.58 6.38
CA ARG A 116 -14.50 -1.31 6.67
C ARG A 116 -13.68 -1.39 7.95
N GLU A 117 -14.23 -1.97 9.01
CA GLU A 117 -13.49 -2.19 10.27
C GLU A 117 -12.26 -3.09 10.05
N ALA A 118 -12.39 -4.15 9.25
CA ALA A 118 -11.27 -5.02 8.90
C ALA A 118 -10.20 -4.30 8.07
N MET A 119 -10.60 -3.47 7.09
CA MET A 119 -9.68 -2.66 6.30
C MET A 119 -8.94 -1.63 7.16
N ASP A 120 -9.62 -0.98 8.09
CA ASP A 120 -9.02 0.01 9.00
C ASP A 120 -7.97 -0.67 9.91
N LEU A 121 -8.26 -1.87 10.43
CA LEU A 121 -7.31 -2.67 11.21
C LEU A 121 -6.07 -3.07 10.38
N MET A 122 -6.29 -3.55 9.15
CA MET A 122 -5.20 -3.93 8.25
C MET A 122 -4.34 -2.72 7.87
N ALA A 123 -4.95 -1.56 7.62
CA ALA A 123 -4.23 -0.33 7.34
C ALA A 123 -3.37 0.12 8.54
N ALA A 124 -3.89 0.00 9.76
CA ALA A 124 -3.14 0.31 10.98
C ALA A 124 -1.95 -0.65 11.17
N GLU A 125 -2.16 -1.95 10.99
CA GLU A 125 -1.09 -2.96 11.09
C GLU A 125 0.01 -2.73 10.05
N LEU A 126 -0.36 -2.47 8.79
CA LEU A 126 0.60 -2.18 7.72
C LEU A 126 1.39 -0.90 8.01
N SER A 127 0.74 0.15 8.52
CA SER A 127 1.40 1.39 8.89
C SER A 127 2.44 1.17 10.01
N GLN A 128 2.12 0.36 11.01
CA GLN A 128 3.06 -0.02 12.07
C GLN A 128 4.23 -0.85 11.53
N LYS A 129 3.97 -1.79 10.61
CA LYS A 129 5.03 -2.58 9.96
C LYS A 129 5.98 -1.70 9.14
N ILE A 130 5.45 -0.74 8.39
CA ILE A 130 6.27 0.23 7.62
C ILE A 130 7.16 1.03 8.57
N ALA A 131 6.60 1.62 9.63
CA ALA A 131 7.39 2.37 10.61
C ALA A 131 8.49 1.50 11.28
N THR A 132 8.19 0.23 11.56
CA THR A 132 9.17 -0.72 12.10
C THR A 132 10.26 -1.07 11.09
N LEU A 133 9.93 -1.17 9.80
CA LEU A 133 10.91 -1.41 8.75
C LEU A 133 11.80 -0.18 8.53
N ASP A 134 11.24 1.02 8.53
CA ASP A 134 12.00 2.26 8.35
C ASP A 134 13.04 2.46 9.47
N THR A 135 12.65 2.16 10.71
CA THR A 135 13.59 2.18 11.85
C THR A 135 14.70 1.15 11.69
N LYS A 136 14.39 -0.08 11.28
CA LYS A 136 15.41 -1.11 10.99
C LYS A 136 16.33 -0.73 9.84
N ILE A 137 15.79 -0.16 8.76
CA ILE A 137 16.58 0.31 7.61
C ILE A 137 17.55 1.39 8.06
N THR A 138 17.07 2.37 8.83
CA THR A 138 17.90 3.47 9.35
C THR A 138 19.00 2.94 10.28
N GLN A 139 18.67 1.98 11.16
CA GLN A 139 19.65 1.36 12.04
C GLN A 139 20.72 0.60 11.26
N LEU A 140 20.33 -0.23 10.30
CA LEU A 140 21.26 -0.98 9.46
C LEU A 140 22.14 -0.06 8.59
N ALA A 141 21.59 1.05 8.11
CA ALA A 141 22.37 2.04 7.37
C ALA A 141 23.45 2.68 8.27
N ASN A 142 23.10 3.05 9.50
CA ASN A 142 24.05 3.61 10.46
C ASN A 142 25.13 2.59 10.86
N ASP A 143 24.75 1.33 11.08
CA ASP A 143 25.69 0.24 11.37
C ASP A 143 26.64 0.01 10.19
N GLY A 144 26.12 0.05 8.96
CA GLY A 144 26.92 -0.04 7.74
C GLY A 144 27.94 1.09 7.61
N ILE A 145 27.54 2.34 7.89
CA ILE A 145 28.44 3.50 7.92
C ILE A 145 29.54 3.30 8.96
N LYS A 146 29.19 2.86 10.18
CA LYS A 146 30.15 2.61 11.26
C LYS A 146 31.17 1.53 10.89
N ILE A 147 30.72 0.41 10.33
CA ILE A 147 31.60 -0.67 9.89
C ILE A 147 32.54 -0.19 8.78
N SER A 148 32.03 0.60 7.83
CA SER A 148 32.84 1.19 6.77
C SER A 148 33.95 2.08 7.34
N GLN A 149 33.61 2.92 8.32
CA GLN A 149 34.57 3.80 8.98
C GLN A 149 35.64 3.00 9.74
N GLN A 150 35.24 1.99 10.50
CA GLN A 150 36.17 1.09 11.19
C GLN A 150 37.10 0.35 10.20
N THR A 151 36.58 -0.04 9.03
CA THR A 151 37.38 -0.69 7.99
C THR A 151 38.44 0.26 7.43
N LEU A 152 38.10 1.54 7.22
CA LEU A 152 39.07 2.56 6.79
C LEU A 152 40.17 2.77 7.84
N GLU A 153 39.79 2.87 9.11
CA GLU A 153 40.75 3.03 10.22
C GLU A 153 41.71 1.84 10.31
N VAL A 154 41.20 0.61 10.26
CA VAL A 154 42.03 -0.61 10.28
C VAL A 154 42.96 -0.66 9.07
N ASN A 155 42.48 -0.27 7.88
CA ASN A 155 43.32 -0.25 6.68
C ASN A 155 44.44 0.80 6.78
N GLN A 156 44.14 1.97 7.35
CA GLN A 156 45.14 3.01 7.57
C GLN A 156 46.18 2.55 8.59
N GLU A 157 45.76 1.98 9.72
CA GLU A 157 46.66 1.42 10.72
C GLU A 157 47.54 0.30 10.13
N ALA A 158 46.96 -0.59 9.31
CA ALA A 158 47.70 -1.64 8.63
C ALA A 158 48.76 -1.08 7.65
N ALA A 159 48.44 0.02 6.96
CA ALA A 159 49.37 0.70 6.07
C ALA A 159 50.53 1.36 6.84
N GLU A 160 50.22 2.03 7.95
CA GLU A 160 51.21 2.64 8.85
C GLU A 160 52.15 1.56 9.43
N ARG A 161 51.59 0.47 9.97
CA ARG A 161 52.37 -0.67 10.46
C ARG A 161 53.24 -1.29 9.38
N ARG A 162 52.75 -1.41 8.15
CA ARG A 162 53.54 -1.92 7.02
C ARG A 162 54.72 -0.99 6.71
N SER A 163 54.51 0.33 6.73
CA SER A 163 55.58 1.32 6.58
C SER A 163 56.63 1.20 7.69
N ASP A 164 56.19 1.01 8.93
CA ASP A 164 57.10 0.84 10.08
C ASP A 164 57.93 -0.44 9.96
N ILE A 165 57.33 -1.55 9.50
CA ILE A 165 58.07 -2.80 9.27
C ILE A 165 59.19 -2.59 8.25
N PHE A 166 58.91 -1.92 7.12
CA PHE A 166 59.94 -1.64 6.12
C PHE A 166 61.06 -0.76 6.69
N ARG A 167 60.72 0.30 7.42
CA ARG A 167 61.71 1.16 8.09
C ARG A 167 62.58 0.39 9.07
N LEU A 168 61.97 -0.46 9.92
CA LEU A 168 62.70 -1.27 10.89
C LEU A 168 63.58 -2.32 10.19
N GLN A 169 63.13 -2.86 9.07
CA GLN A 169 63.93 -3.80 8.28
C GLN A 169 65.17 -3.12 7.69
N ASP A 170 65.02 -1.92 7.12
CA ASP A 170 66.14 -1.12 6.62
C ASP A 170 67.15 -0.80 7.75
N GLN A 171 66.66 -0.41 8.93
CA GLN A 171 67.50 -0.17 10.10
C GLN A 171 68.25 -1.43 10.57
N ILE A 172 67.61 -2.60 10.53
CA ILE A 172 68.26 -3.86 10.87
C ILE A 172 69.38 -4.18 9.89
N ASP A 173 69.16 -3.96 8.59
CA ASP A 173 70.15 -4.24 7.57
C ASP A 173 71.34 -3.24 7.64
N GLU A 174 71.08 -1.98 7.98
CA GLU A 174 72.13 -1.00 8.29
C GLU A 174 72.98 -1.44 9.50
N ILE A 175 72.35 -1.78 10.62
CA ILE A 175 73.04 -2.27 11.83
C ILE A 175 73.86 -3.53 11.54
N ARG A 176 73.35 -4.45 10.72
CA ARG A 176 74.09 -5.65 10.32
C ARG A 176 75.35 -5.30 9.53
N ASN A 177 75.24 -4.34 8.61
CA ASN A 177 76.38 -3.88 7.81
C ASN A 177 77.42 -3.16 8.68
N GLU A 178 76.98 -2.28 9.59
CA GLU A 178 77.86 -1.60 10.55
C GLU A 178 78.60 -2.60 11.46
N ASN A 179 77.89 -3.62 11.96
CA ASN A 179 78.49 -4.65 12.80
C ASN A 179 79.54 -5.46 12.01
N TYR A 180 79.28 -5.78 10.74
CA TYR A 180 80.27 -6.43 9.88
C TYR A 180 81.53 -5.55 9.70
N LEU A 181 81.36 -4.25 9.43
CA LEU A 181 82.47 -3.31 9.30
C LEU A 181 83.27 -3.19 10.61
N ALA A 182 82.59 -3.12 11.75
CA ALA A 182 83.22 -3.07 13.07
C ALA A 182 84.04 -4.34 13.36
N GLN A 183 83.55 -5.51 12.94
CA GLN A 183 84.28 -6.78 13.07
C GLN A 183 85.55 -6.80 12.22
N GLU A 184 85.49 -6.33 10.97
CA GLU A 184 86.67 -6.21 10.10
C GLU A 184 87.70 -5.20 10.64
N GLN A 185 87.25 -4.08 11.17
CA GLN A 185 88.12 -3.11 11.86
C GLN A 185 88.78 -3.74 13.09
N GLN A 186 88.02 -4.47 13.91
CA GLN A 186 88.57 -5.17 15.08
C GLN A 186 89.64 -6.18 14.67
N LYS A 187 89.41 -6.96 13.61
CA LYS A 187 90.39 -7.91 13.07
C LYS A 187 91.66 -7.20 12.61
N THR A 188 91.51 -6.12 11.85
CA THR A 188 92.64 -5.29 11.38
C THR A 188 93.45 -4.70 12.54
N LEU A 189 92.78 -4.18 13.57
CA LEU A 189 93.44 -3.68 14.79
C LEU A 189 94.18 -4.77 15.54
N ARG A 190 93.62 -5.99 15.64
CA ARG A 190 94.32 -7.14 16.23
C ARG A 190 95.60 -7.49 15.46
N ASP A 191 95.54 -7.47 14.13
CA ASP A 191 96.72 -7.71 13.30
C ASP A 191 97.79 -6.62 13.49
N TYR A 192 97.38 -5.35 13.63
CA TYR A 192 98.31 -4.27 13.95
C TYR A 192 98.94 -4.45 15.33
N ILE A 193 98.17 -4.81 16.35
CA ILE A 193 98.70 -5.11 17.70
C ILE A 193 99.74 -6.23 17.61
N ALA A 194 99.43 -7.34 16.92
CA ALA A 194 100.35 -8.46 16.76
C ALA A 194 101.66 -8.03 16.04
N ARG A 195 101.55 -7.23 14.97
CA ARG A 195 102.72 -6.69 14.24
C ARG A 195 103.58 -5.78 15.13
N ILE A 196 102.95 -4.89 15.91
CA ILE A 196 103.66 -3.98 16.82
C ILE A 196 104.33 -4.78 17.94
N GLN A 197 103.64 -5.74 18.56
CA GLN A 197 104.23 -6.62 19.57
C GLN A 197 105.44 -7.38 19.02
N GLY A 198 105.35 -7.89 17.78
CA GLY A 198 106.48 -8.53 17.09
C GLY A 198 107.66 -7.56 16.89
N LYS A 199 107.41 -6.32 16.47
CA LYS A 199 108.46 -5.27 16.36
C LYS A 199 109.09 -4.95 17.71
N VAL A 200 108.29 -4.78 18.76
CA VAL A 200 108.76 -4.53 20.13
C VAL A 200 109.65 -5.67 20.63
N GLN A 201 109.23 -6.92 20.43
CA GLN A 201 110.06 -8.08 20.80
C GLN A 201 111.38 -8.11 20.04
N ARG A 202 111.39 -7.81 18.73
CA ARG A 202 112.63 -7.70 17.95
C ARG A 202 113.55 -6.60 18.47
N LEU A 203 113.00 -5.41 18.74
CA LEU A 203 113.74 -4.29 19.31
C LEU A 203 114.29 -4.61 20.72
N GLN A 204 113.51 -5.31 21.55
CA GLN A 204 113.99 -5.80 22.85
C GLN A 204 115.12 -6.81 22.71
N ARG A 205 115.05 -7.74 21.75
CA ARG A 205 116.15 -8.66 21.44
C ARG A 205 117.39 -7.91 20.96
N GLN A 206 117.24 -6.96 20.04
CA GLN A 206 118.33 -6.08 19.59
C GLN A 206 118.94 -5.29 20.75
N LYS A 207 118.12 -4.69 21.62
CA LYS A 207 118.59 -4.01 22.83
C LYS A 207 119.40 -4.95 23.73
N LYS A 208 118.92 -6.18 23.98
CA LYS A 208 119.65 -7.18 24.77
C LYS A 208 120.98 -7.57 24.12
N LEU A 209 121.01 -7.75 22.80
CA LEU A 209 122.23 -8.06 22.05
C LEU A 209 123.23 -6.91 22.09
N LEU A 210 122.78 -5.67 21.86
CA LEU A 210 123.61 -4.47 21.98
C LEU A 210 124.13 -4.28 23.40
N GLN A 211 123.30 -4.50 24.43
CA GLN A 211 123.76 -4.47 25.82
C GLN A 211 124.82 -5.53 26.11
N LYS A 212 124.71 -6.73 25.53
CA LYS A 212 125.75 -7.76 25.62
C LYS A 212 127.03 -7.34 24.88
N ALA A 213 126.90 -6.77 23.68
CA ALA A 213 128.04 -6.29 22.89
C ALA A 213 128.78 -5.16 23.61
N VAL A 214 128.07 -4.17 24.15
CA VAL A 214 128.65 -3.06 24.93
C VAL A 214 129.33 -3.56 26.21
N LYS A 215 128.75 -4.56 26.89
CA LYS A 215 129.41 -5.20 28.03
C LYS A 215 130.64 -6.00 27.60
N GLY A 216 130.60 -6.68 26.45
CA GLY A 216 131.73 -7.40 25.87
C GLY A 216 132.91 -6.49 25.49
N THR A 217 132.64 -5.32 24.90
CA THR A 217 133.68 -4.32 24.60
C THR A 217 134.36 -3.76 25.85
N ASN A 218 133.65 -3.65 26.99
CA ASN A 218 134.27 -3.28 28.27
C ASN A 218 135.18 -4.38 28.86
N TYR A 219 135.07 -5.63 28.39
CA TYR A 219 135.99 -6.72 28.76
C TYR A 219 137.15 -6.90 27.76
N GLU A 220 136.99 -6.49 26.50
CA GLU A 220 138.08 -6.51 25.52
C GLU A 220 139.09 -5.36 25.73
N GLU A 221 138.67 -4.17 26.16
CA GLU A 221 139.62 -3.10 26.50
C GLU A 221 140.48 -3.42 27.75
N ASN A 222 139.99 -4.27 28.66
CA ASN A 222 140.73 -4.65 29.87
C ASN A 222 141.60 -5.91 29.72
N SER A 223 141.53 -6.62 28.60
CA SER A 223 142.29 -7.88 28.39
C SER A 223 143.48 -7.76 27.43
N ILE A 224 143.71 -6.58 26.85
CA ILE A 224 144.84 -6.31 25.94
C ILE A 224 146.06 -5.70 26.69
N SER A 225 145.95 -5.37 27.97
CA SER A 225 147.01 -4.66 28.71
C SER A 225 147.66 -5.49 29.84
N GLN A 226 148.03 -6.75 29.60
CA GLN A 226 149.04 -7.47 30.42
C GLN A 226 149.80 -8.50 29.56
N LYS A 227 150.83 -8.04 28.87
CA LYS A 227 152.02 -8.82 28.51
C LYS A 227 153.24 -7.99 28.84
#